data_AF-A0ABD2P0U3-F1
#
_entry.id   AF-A0ABD2P0U3-F1
#
_cell.length_a   1.000
_cell.length_b   1.000
_cell.length_c   1.000
_cell.angle_alpha   90.00
_cell.angle_beta   90.00
_cell.angle_gamma   90.00
#
_symmetry.space_group_name_H-M   'P 1'
#
loop_
_entity.id
_entity.type
_entity.pdbx_description
1 polymer ?
#
loop_
_entity_poly.entity_id
_entity_poly.type
_entity_poly.pdbx_seq_one_letter_code
_entity_poly.pdbx_strand_id
1 'polypeptide(L)' 'KSLAIPVNGQEFDKCHMYDVNYEELVKIDILKPDPTWPTTPCKNGWEYDFTDQPYTSIATE' A
#
# COMPACT_ATOMS: atom_id res chain seq x y z
N LYS A 1 -4.86 7.60 -9.90
CA LYS A 1 -4.47 8.59 -8.86
C LYS A 1 -4.57 7.87 -7.53
N SER A 2 -3.46 7.62 -6.83
CA SER A 2 -3.46 6.72 -5.66
C SER A 2 -3.61 7.55 -4.38
N LEU A 3 -4.78 7.45 -3.73
CA LEU A 3 -5.06 8.09 -2.43
C LEU A 3 -4.51 7.32 -1.24
N ALA A 4 -4.18 6.04 -1.44
CA ALA A 4 -3.86 5.12 -0.35
C ALA A 4 -2.38 5.12 0.06
N ILE A 5 -1.47 5.59 -0.81
CA ILE A 5 -0.02 5.42 -0.62
C ILE A 5 0.59 6.74 -0.13
N PRO A 6 1.10 6.81 1.11
CA PRO A 6 1.79 7.97 1.63
C PRO A 6 3.15 8.15 0.95
N VAL A 7 3.62 9.39 0.89
CA VAL A 7 4.92 9.74 0.32
C VAL A 7 5.88 10.03 1.47
N ASN A 8 6.96 9.27 1.57
CA ASN A 8 8.02 9.49 2.54
C ASN A 8 9.20 10.17 1.83
N GLY A 9 9.12 11.49 1.70
CA GLY A 9 10.09 12.29 0.96
C GLY A 9 9.86 12.26 -0.56
N GLN A 10 10.72 11.58 -1.31
CA GLN A 10 10.64 11.45 -2.78
C GLN A 10 10.11 10.10 -3.25
N GLU A 11 9.96 9.14 -2.34
CA GLU A 11 9.49 7.80 -2.67
C GLU A 11 8.13 7.50 -2.01
N PHE A 12 7.33 6.69 -2.70
CA PHE A 12 6.09 6.15 -2.15
C PHE A 12 6.42 5.11 -1.09
N ASP A 13 5.85 5.27 0.10
CA ASP A 13 6.03 4.30 1.17
C ASP A 13 5.21 3.05 0.85
N LYS A 14 5.90 1.96 0.49
CA LYS A 14 5.26 0.71 0.05
C LYS A 14 4.73 -0.12 1.22
N CYS A 15 5.15 0.22 2.44
CA CYS A 15 4.86 -0.56 3.65
C CYS A 15 3.73 0.05 4.48
N HIS A 16 3.43 1.33 4.26
CA HIS A 16 2.39 2.06 4.97
C HIS A 16 1.30 2.52 4.00
N MET A 17 0.09 2.68 4.54
CA MET A 17 -1.06 3.24 3.84
C MET A 17 -1.77 4.25 4.75
N TYR A 18 -2.57 5.15 4.18
CA TYR A 18 -3.39 6.05 4.99
C TYR A 18 -4.53 5.28 5.69
N ASP A 19 -4.70 5.50 7.00
CA ASP A 19 -5.77 4.91 7.80
C ASP A 19 -6.97 5.85 7.85
N VAL A 20 -7.64 5.98 6.70
CA VAL A 20 -8.77 6.88 6.51
C VAL A 20 -9.95 6.13 5.91
N ASN A 21 -11.15 6.61 6.17
CA ASN A 21 -12.37 6.07 5.56
C ASN A 21 -12.45 6.51 4.09
N TYR A 22 -11.89 5.68 3.20
CA TYR A 22 -11.92 5.90 1.75
C TYR A 22 -13.34 6.09 1.21
N GLU A 23 -14.34 5.43 1.79
CA GLU A 23 -15.74 5.61 1.41
C GLU A 23 -16.23 7.04 1.65
N GLU A 24 -15.85 7.65 2.77
CA GLU A 24 -16.20 9.05 3.03
C GLU A 24 -15.44 9.97 2.08
N LEU A 25 -14.15 9.74 1.87
CA LEU A 25 -13.31 10.53 0.95
C LEU A 25 -13.88 10.57 -0.46
N VAL A 26 -14.40 9.45 -0.97
CA VAL A 26 -15.07 9.38 -2.27
C VAL A 26 -16.40 10.13 -2.26
N LYS A 27 -17.16 10.08 -1.17
CA LYS A 27 -18.43 10.84 -1.05
C LYS A 27 -18.23 12.35 -1.01
N ILE A 28 -17.14 12.81 -0.41
CA ILE A 28 -16.79 14.25 -0.32
C ILE A 28 -15.89 14.73 -1.47
N ASP A 29 -15.70 13.89 -2.50
CA ASP A 29 -14.91 14.16 -3.72
C ASP A 29 -13.44 14.55 -3.44
N ILE A 30 -12.86 14.04 -2.34
CA ILE A 30 -11.44 14.26 -2.05
C ILE A 30 -10.58 13.32 -2.89
N LEU A 31 -9.98 13.91 -3.92
CA LEU A 31 -9.11 13.25 -4.90
C LEU A 31 -7.61 13.52 -4.67
N LYS A 32 -7.24 14.15 -3.54
CA LYS A 32 -5.86 14.39 -3.14
C LYS A 32 -5.64 13.85 -1.72
N PRO A 33 -4.57 13.08 -1.48
CA PRO A 33 -4.23 12.65 -0.14
C PRO A 33 -3.72 13.84 0.68
N ASP A 34 -4.22 14.01 1.90
CA ASP A 34 -3.68 14.99 2.83
C ASP A 34 -2.51 14.37 3.62
N PRO A 35 -1.35 15.04 3.71
CA PRO A 35 -0.19 14.53 4.43
C PRO A 35 -0.36 14.52 5.95
N THR A 36 -1.45 15.10 6.47
CA THR A 36 -1.79 15.11 7.91
C THR A 36 -2.54 13.87 8.35
N TRP A 37 -2.97 13.00 7.42
CA TRP A 37 -3.70 11.79 7.74
C TRP A 37 -2.82 10.78 8.49
N PRO A 38 -3.41 10.03 9.45
CA PRO A 38 -2.70 8.95 10.12
C PRO A 38 -2.33 7.87 9.10
N THR A 39 -1.15 7.29 9.26
CA THR A 39 -0.68 6.16 8.46
C THR A 39 -0.65 4.90 9.31
N THR A 40 -0.97 3.77 8.71
CA THR A 40 -0.98 2.44 9.32
C THR A 40 -0.20 1.48 8.42
N PRO A 41 0.42 0.41 8.95
CA PRO A 41 0.99 -0.63 8.10
C PRO A 41 -0.04 -1.14 7.08
N CYS A 42 0.42 -1.46 5.87
CA CYS A 42 -0.42 -2.01 4.81
C CYS A 42 -1.19 -3.23 5.31
N LYS A 43 -2.51 -3.10 5.48
CA LYS A 43 -3.39 -4.19 5.96
C LYS A 43 -3.46 -5.37 4.99
N ASN A 44 -3.26 -5.09 3.70
CA ASN A 44 -3.21 -6.07 2.62
C ASN A 44 -1.85 -5.95 1.91
N GLY A 45 -0.76 -6.11 2.66
CA GLY A 45 0.56 -6.29 2.05
C GLY A 45 0.52 -7.43 1.04
N TRP A 46 1.28 -7.31 -0.05
CA TRP A 46 1.58 -8.49 -0.87
C TRP A 46 2.48 -9.40 -0.04
N GLU A 47 1.90 -10.38 0.65
CA GLU A 47 2.64 -11.55 1.10
C GLU A 47 2.82 -12.42 -0.15
N TYR A 48 4.05 -12.49 -0.68
CA TYR A 48 4.35 -13.51 -1.68
C TYR A 48 4.27 -14.84 -0.96
N ASP A 49 3.14 -15.52 -1.11
CA ASP A 49 2.92 -16.83 -0.54
C ASP A 49 3.87 -17.82 -1.25
N PHE A 50 5.02 -18.09 -0.63
CA PHE A 50 6.00 -19.06 -1.15
C PHE A 50 5.47 -20.51 -1.08
N THR A 51 4.26 -20.72 -0.57
CA THR A 51 3.63 -22.04 -0.45
C THR A 51 3.01 -22.51 -1.77
N ASP A 52 2.72 -21.60 -2.71
CA ASP A 52 2.18 -21.93 -4.04
C ASP A 52 3.26 -22.17 -5.11
N GLN A 53 4.51 -22.47 -4.72
CA GLN A 53 5.53 -22.94 -5.67
C GLN A 53 6.25 -24.18 -5.14
N PRO A 54 5.82 -25.41 -5.50
CA PRO A 54 6.53 -26.65 -5.16
C PRO A 54 7.86 -26.84 -5.93
N TYR A 55 8.34 -25.83 -6.66
CA TYR A 55 9.61 -25.88 -7.38
C TYR A 55 10.44 -24.64 -7.08
N THR A 56 11.57 -24.86 -6.41
CA THR A 56 12.71 -23.96 -6.43
C THR A 56 13.13 -23.74 -7.87
N SER A 57 12.99 -22.52 -8.39
CA SER A 57 13.50 -22.19 -9.72
C SER A 57 15.01 -22.47 -9.75
N ILE A 58 15.44 -23.29 -10.70
CA ILE A 58 16.81 -23.74 -11.01
C ILE A 58 17.78 -22.60 -11.43
N ALA A 59 17.50 -21.34 -11.10
CA ALA A 59 18.35 -20.20 -11.40
C ALA A 59 19.17 -19.74 -10.18
N THR A 60 19.56 -20.68 -9.33
CA THR A 60 20.65 -20.49 -8.37
C THR A 60 21.63 -21.66 -8.53
N GLU A 61 22.48 -21.54 -9.56
CA GLU A 61 23.83 -22.10 -9.59
C GLU A 61 24.82 -20.96 -9.88
#